data_AF-A0A3D1MZB2-F1
#
_entry.id   AF-A0A3D1MZB2-F1
#
_cell.length_a   1.000
_cell.length_b   1.000
_cell.length_c   1.000
_cell.angle_alpha   90.00
_cell.angle_beta   90.00
_cell.angle_gamma   90.00
#
_symmetry.space_group_name_H-M   'P 1'
#
loop_
_entity.id
_entity.type
_entity.pdbx_description
1 polymer ?
#
loop_
_entity_poly.entity_id
_entity_poly.type
_entity_poly.pdbx_seq_one_letter_code
_entity_poly.pdbx_strand_id
1 'polypeptide(L)'
;MFFLKIEVRDSELISSHPEERMYEDDSLEVYIDSTNNKFAWGGADDYQIIVSPAPGGGMRAREFFHPERTAGACGIVDSSVTARGYEAVLALERTVFGIGAGRVGFSLAARNIDRVLNSDAKFNWFFLAPATYLGEIQVKRRG
;
A
#
# COMPACT_ATOMS: atom_id res chain seq x y z
N MET A 1 15.53 -5.50 -3.85
CA MET A 1 14.07 -5.32 -3.96
C MET A 1 13.34 -6.18 -2.94
N PHE A 2 12.24 -5.66 -2.41
CA PHE A 2 11.18 -6.37 -1.72
C PHE A 2 9.99 -6.42 -2.69
N PHE A 3 9.36 -7.59 -2.84
CA PHE A 3 8.26 -7.76 -3.76
C PHE A 3 6.98 -8.10 -3.00
N LEU A 4 5.88 -7.46 -3.38
CA LEU A 4 4.55 -7.73 -2.84
C LEU A 4 3.62 -8.05 -4.01
N LYS A 5 3.03 -9.25 -3.99
CA LYS A 5 1.92 -9.59 -4.89
C LYS A 5 0.61 -9.31 -4.17
N ILE A 6 -0.30 -8.62 -4.85
CA ILE A 6 -1.66 -8.34 -4.38
C ILE A 6 -2.68 -8.86 -5.39
N GLU A 7 -3.78 -9.40 -4.87
CA GLU A 7 -4.99 -9.75 -5.61
C GLU A 7 -6.16 -9.21 -4.80
N VAL A 8 -6.95 -8.32 -5.40
CA VAL A 8 -8.15 -7.76 -4.81
C VAL A 8 -9.33 -8.15 -5.67
N ARG A 9 -10.37 -8.68 -5.03
CA ARG A 9 -11.63 -9.03 -5.67
C ARG A 9 -12.65 -8.00 -5.29
N ASP A 10 -13.18 -7.34 -6.31
CA ASP A 10 -14.11 -6.24 -6.15
C ASP A 10 -15.05 -6.20 -7.36
N SER A 11 -16.35 -6.13 -7.10
CA SER A 11 -17.38 -6.09 -8.14
C SER A 11 -17.64 -4.68 -8.68
N GLU A 12 -17.16 -3.64 -7.99
CA GLU A 12 -17.29 -2.25 -8.43
C GLU A 12 -15.96 -1.52 -8.22
N LEU A 13 -15.29 -1.11 -9.31
CA LEU A 13 -14.04 -0.34 -9.20
C LEU A 13 -14.30 1.15 -9.30
N ILE A 14 -14.13 1.85 -8.19
CA ILE A 14 -14.14 3.29 -8.04
C ILE A 14 -12.70 3.81 -8.13
N SER A 15 -12.37 4.37 -9.30
CA SER A 15 -11.09 5.03 -9.57
C SER A 15 -11.31 6.35 -10.30
N SER A 16 -11.85 7.34 -9.59
CA SER A 16 -12.30 8.62 -10.18
C SER A 16 -11.42 9.81 -9.82
N HIS A 17 -10.55 9.66 -8.82
CA HIS A 17 -9.70 10.73 -8.32
C HIS A 17 -8.32 10.75 -9.00
N PRO A 18 -7.66 11.92 -9.07
CA PRO A 18 -6.28 12.01 -9.53
C PRO A 18 -5.30 11.29 -8.57
N GLU A 19 -4.05 11.16 -8.99
CA GLU A 19 -3.03 10.38 -8.27
C GLU A 19 -2.82 10.86 -6.83
N GLU A 20 -2.88 12.17 -6.59
CA GLU A 20 -2.69 12.78 -5.27
C GLU A 20 -3.83 12.48 -4.30
N ARG A 21 -4.96 11.95 -4.81
CA ARG A 21 -6.16 11.63 -4.03
C ARG A 21 -6.56 10.16 -4.17
N MET A 22 -5.62 9.28 -4.51
CA MET A 22 -5.87 7.83 -4.61
C MET A 22 -6.41 7.21 -3.32
N TYR A 23 -6.12 7.79 -2.15
CA TYR A 23 -6.65 7.34 -0.86
C TYR A 23 -8.17 7.51 -0.72
N GLU A 24 -8.81 8.21 -1.66
CA GLU A 24 -10.27 8.42 -1.69
C GLU A 24 -11.00 7.45 -2.62
N ASP A 25 -10.25 6.61 -3.34
CA ASP A 25 -10.74 5.61 -4.30
C ASP A 25 -10.49 4.19 -3.75
N ASP A 26 -10.93 3.16 -4.49
CA ASP A 26 -10.58 1.77 -4.19
C ASP A 26 -9.09 1.57 -4.30
N SER A 27 -8.53 1.01 -3.22
CA SER A 27 -7.08 0.94 -3.08
C SER A 27 -6.63 -0.12 -2.11
N LEU A 28 -5.41 -0.58 -2.32
CA LEU A 28 -4.64 -1.30 -1.33
C LEU A 28 -3.50 -0.43 -0.85
N GLU A 29 -3.38 -0.29 0.45
CA GLU A 29 -2.39 0.52 1.12
C GLU A 29 -1.40 -0.37 1.85
N VAL A 30 -0.11 -0.10 1.67
CA VAL A 30 1.00 -0.76 2.33
C VAL A 30 1.61 0.23 3.30
N TYR A 31 1.58 -0.11 4.58
CA TYR A 31 2.21 0.64 5.64
C TYR A 31 3.53 -0.02 6.05
N ILE A 32 4.57 0.78 6.18
CA ILE A 32 5.90 0.33 6.61
C ILE A 32 6.36 1.25 7.73
N ASP A 33 6.66 0.68 8.90
CA ASP A 33 7.45 1.31 9.96
C ASP A 33 8.82 0.63 9.93
N SER A 34 9.79 1.28 9.29
CA SER A 34 11.09 0.68 9.01
C SER A 34 11.96 0.48 10.26
N THR A 35 11.67 1.23 11.32
CA THR A 35 12.39 1.15 12.61
C THR A 35 11.67 0.31 13.65
N ASN A 36 10.42 -0.09 13.34
CA ASN A 36 9.52 -0.82 14.24
C ASN A 36 9.39 -0.14 15.61
N ASN A 37 9.29 1.19 15.62
CA ASN A 37 9.31 2.02 16.82
C ASN A 37 7.97 2.72 17.11
N LYS A 38 6.89 2.23 16.47
CA LYS A 38 5.52 2.75 16.43
C LYS A 38 5.35 3.71 15.26
N PHE A 39 4.48 3.30 14.34
CA PHE A 39 4.19 4.04 13.13
C PHE A 39 3.63 5.44 13.46
N ALA A 40 4.24 6.46 12.88
CA ALA A 40 3.75 7.82 12.91
C ALA A 40 3.32 8.24 11.50
N TRP A 41 2.15 8.88 11.40
CA TRP A 41 1.69 9.48 10.16
C TRP A 41 2.69 10.55 9.70
N GLY A 42 3.35 10.33 8.56
CA GLY A 42 4.42 11.20 8.08
C GLY A 42 5.74 11.11 8.86
N GLY A 43 5.91 10.09 9.71
CA GLY A 43 7.17 9.84 10.40
C GLY A 43 8.32 9.65 9.41
N ALA A 44 9.53 10.09 9.78
CA ALA A 44 10.67 10.09 8.86
C ALA A 44 10.99 8.69 8.31
N ASP A 45 10.71 7.64 9.08
CA ASP A 45 11.00 6.25 8.74
C ASP A 45 9.74 5.40 8.52
N ASP A 46 8.60 6.09 8.36
CA ASP A 46 7.27 5.55 8.15
C ASP A 46 6.75 5.89 6.75
N TYR A 47 6.15 4.92 6.08
CA TYR A 47 5.73 5.04 4.68
C TYR A 47 4.30 4.54 4.50
N GLN A 48 3.58 5.21 3.60
CA GLN A 48 2.29 4.75 3.09
C GLN A 48 2.36 4.67 1.57
N ILE A 49 2.38 3.46 1.05
CA ILE A 49 2.33 3.21 -0.40
C ILE A 49 0.90 2.81 -0.75
N ILE A 50 0.26 3.55 -1.65
CA ILE A 50 -1.08 3.25 -2.12
C ILE A 50 -0.98 2.70 -3.53
N VAL A 51 -1.70 1.62 -3.78
CA VAL A 51 -1.85 0.98 -5.08
C VAL A 51 -3.33 0.99 -5.43
N SER A 52 -3.67 1.52 -6.60
CA SER A 52 -5.07 1.56 -7.04
C SER A 52 -5.19 1.43 -8.55
N PRO A 53 -6.38 1.04 -9.05
CA PRO A 53 -6.71 1.23 -10.45
C PRO A 53 -6.59 2.71 -10.84
N ALA A 54 -6.13 2.97 -12.07
CA ALA A 54 -6.08 4.31 -12.63
C ALA A 54 -7.41 4.65 -13.35
N PRO A 55 -7.84 5.92 -13.36
CA PRO A 55 -8.93 6.36 -14.20
C PRO A 55 -8.64 6.02 -15.66
N GLY A 56 -9.55 5.28 -16.31
CA GLY A 56 -9.36 4.83 -17.69
C GLY A 56 -8.61 3.50 -17.86
N GLY A 57 -8.24 2.83 -16.77
CA GLY A 57 -7.66 1.50 -16.77
C GLY A 57 -6.16 1.46 -16.43
N GLY A 58 -5.66 0.25 -16.15
CA GLY A 58 -4.31 0.04 -15.63
C GLY A 58 -4.21 0.29 -14.12
N MET A 59 -2.99 0.16 -13.59
CA MET A 59 -2.69 0.34 -12.17
C MET A 59 -1.72 1.49 -11.96
N ARG A 60 -1.83 2.15 -10.81
CA ARG A 60 -0.94 3.20 -10.33
C ARG A 60 -0.50 2.90 -8.91
N ALA A 61 0.71 3.33 -8.56
CA ALA A 61 1.25 3.18 -7.22
C ALA A 61 2.05 4.43 -6.84
N ARG A 62 1.88 4.90 -5.61
CA ARG A 62 2.57 6.09 -5.08
C ARG A 62 2.79 5.97 -3.59
N GLU A 63 3.88 6.53 -3.10
CA GLU A 63 4.11 6.74 -1.67
C GLU A 63 3.68 8.16 -1.28
N PHE A 64 2.96 8.30 -0.16
CA PHE A 64 2.18 9.49 0.17
C PHE A 64 2.81 10.44 1.20
N PHE A 65 3.74 9.97 2.03
CA PHE A 65 4.34 10.81 3.07
C PHE A 65 5.64 11.47 2.61
N HIS A 66 6.42 10.80 1.77
CA HIS A 66 7.75 11.22 1.34
C HIS A 66 7.96 11.09 -0.18
N PRO A 67 7.04 11.61 -1.02
CA PRO A 67 7.01 11.31 -2.46
C PRO A 67 8.28 11.74 -3.21
N GLU A 68 8.96 12.81 -2.78
CA GLU A 68 10.22 13.25 -3.39
C GLU A 68 11.38 12.29 -3.06
N ARG A 69 11.44 11.81 -1.81
CA ARG A 69 12.48 10.89 -1.34
C ARG A 69 12.34 9.50 -1.95
N THR A 70 11.11 9.07 -2.20
CA THR A 70 10.77 7.73 -2.68
C THR A 70 10.53 7.68 -4.19
N ALA A 71 10.78 8.79 -4.90
CA ALA A 71 10.60 8.89 -6.34
C ALA A 71 11.39 7.78 -7.08
N GLY A 72 10.66 6.96 -7.85
CA GLY A 72 11.24 5.83 -8.60
C GLY A 72 11.62 4.60 -7.77
N ALA A 73 11.48 4.63 -6.44
CA ALA A 73 11.80 3.50 -5.57
C ALA A 73 10.67 2.47 -5.44
N CYS A 74 9.45 2.85 -5.84
CA CYS A 74 8.27 1.99 -5.94
C CYS A 74 7.86 1.86 -7.40
N GLY A 75 7.70 0.62 -7.87
CA GLY A 75 7.25 0.34 -9.23
C GLY A 75 6.29 -0.83 -9.30
N ILE A 76 5.38 -0.78 -10.26
CA ILE A 76 4.53 -1.91 -10.66
C ILE A 76 5.30 -2.71 -11.70
N VAL A 77 5.55 -3.99 -11.42
CA VAL A 77 6.30 -4.90 -12.30
C VAL A 77 5.36 -5.68 -13.21
N ASP A 78 4.18 -6.01 -12.69
CA ASP A 78 3.13 -6.72 -13.40
C ASP A 78 1.78 -6.28 -12.82
N SER A 79 0.74 -6.23 -13.65
CA SER A 79 -0.60 -5.88 -13.19
C SER A 79 -1.69 -6.30 -14.16
N SER A 80 -2.88 -6.52 -13.62
CA SER A 80 -4.10 -6.65 -14.41
C SER A 80 -5.26 -5.98 -13.71
N VAL A 81 -6.16 -5.39 -14.49
CA VAL A 81 -7.42 -4.81 -13.99
C VAL A 81 -8.54 -5.42 -14.81
N THR A 82 -9.57 -5.90 -14.12
CA THR A 82 -10.76 -6.50 -14.73
C THR A 82 -12.01 -5.94 -14.07
N ALA A 83 -13.17 -6.24 -14.64
CA ALA A 83 -14.45 -5.92 -14.00
C ALA A 83 -14.70 -6.68 -12.67
N ARG A 84 -13.79 -7.56 -12.23
CA ARG A 84 -13.90 -8.37 -11.01
C ARG A 84 -12.83 -8.05 -9.97
N GLY A 85 -12.06 -6.97 -10.19
CA GLY A 85 -10.98 -6.56 -9.30
C GLY A 85 -9.67 -6.34 -10.02
N TYR A 86 -8.58 -6.37 -9.27
CA TYR A 86 -7.25 -6.02 -9.76
C TYR A 86 -6.15 -6.86 -9.10
N GLU A 87 -5.06 -7.05 -9.85
CA GLU A 87 -3.84 -7.68 -9.39
C GLU A 87 -2.65 -6.77 -9.68
N ALA A 88 -1.66 -6.76 -8.79
CA ALA A 88 -0.39 -6.10 -9.05
C ALA A 88 0.77 -6.81 -8.35
N VAL A 89 1.95 -6.71 -8.93
CA VAL A 89 3.23 -7.04 -8.30
C VAL A 89 4.00 -5.74 -8.12
N LEU A 90 4.18 -5.31 -6.88
CA LEU A 90 5.01 -4.17 -6.54
C LEU A 90 6.46 -4.61 -6.33
N ALA A 91 7.38 -3.79 -6.82
CA ALA A 91 8.78 -3.80 -6.42
C ALA A 91 9.09 -2.55 -5.59
N LEU A 92 9.58 -2.78 -4.36
CA LEU A 92 10.03 -1.73 -3.45
C LEU A 92 11.54 -1.82 -3.25
N GLU A 93 12.23 -0.69 -3.41
CA GLU A 93 13.64 -0.59 -3.11
C GLU A 93 13.88 -0.65 -1.59
N ARG A 94 14.44 -1.77 -1.12
CA ARG A 94 14.61 -2.04 0.31
C ARG A 94 15.37 -0.96 1.06
N THR A 95 16.41 -0.40 0.45
CA THR A 95 17.26 0.64 1.02
C THR A 95 16.50 1.94 1.22
N VAL A 96 15.66 2.33 0.26
CA VAL A 96 14.85 3.55 0.34
C VAL A 96 13.74 3.41 1.38
N PHE A 97 13.08 2.25 1.45
CA PHE A 97 11.99 1.99 2.40
C PHE A 97 12.47 1.44 3.76
N GLY A 98 13.77 1.42 4.03
CA GLY A 98 14.34 0.90 5.28
C GLY A 98 14.01 -0.58 5.57
N ILE A 99 13.69 -1.38 4.55
CA ILE A 99 13.35 -2.80 4.69
C ILE A 99 14.63 -3.63 4.87
N GLY A 100 15.22 -3.54 6.05
CA GLY A 100 16.43 -4.25 6.46
C GLY A 100 16.24 -5.76 6.64
N ALA A 101 17.29 -6.46 7.09
CA ALA A 101 17.13 -7.80 7.64
C ALA A 101 16.72 -7.67 9.11
N GLY A 102 15.74 -8.44 9.55
CA GLY A 102 15.17 -8.27 10.89
C GLY A 102 13.66 -8.11 10.85
N ARG A 103 13.12 -7.54 11.94
CA ARG A 103 11.71 -7.19 12.06
C ARG A 103 11.47 -5.80 11.49
N VAL A 104 10.40 -5.66 10.73
CA VAL A 104 9.93 -4.39 10.16
C VAL A 104 8.45 -4.30 10.47
N GLY A 105 8.01 -3.15 10.97
CA GLY A 105 6.60 -2.89 11.18
C GLY A 105 5.90 -2.82 9.82
N PHE A 106 4.80 -3.57 9.66
CA PHE A 106 4.15 -3.74 8.38
C PHE A 106 2.66 -3.97 8.54
N SER A 107 1.87 -3.32 7.70
CA SER A 107 0.46 -3.61 7.59
C SER A 107 -0.04 -3.40 6.18
N LEU A 108 -1.14 -4.07 5.86
CA LEU A 108 -1.89 -3.87 4.64
C LEU A 108 -3.27 -3.35 5.00
N ALA A 109 -3.79 -2.42 4.21
CA ALA A 109 -5.18 -2.05 4.28
C ALA A 109 -5.83 -2.10 2.91
N ALA A 110 -7.07 -2.57 2.82
CA ALA A 110 -7.90 -2.48 1.63
C ALA A 110 -9.01 -1.47 1.89
N ARG A 111 -9.10 -0.44 1.06
CA ARG A 111 -10.23 0.48 1.01
C ARG A 111 -11.15 0.04 -0.12
N ASN A 112 -12.43 -0.06 0.18
CA ASN A 112 -13.48 -0.51 -0.72
C ASN A 112 -14.68 0.44 -0.63
N ILE A 113 -15.08 1.00 -1.76
CA ILE A 113 -16.20 1.90 -1.92
C ILE A 113 -17.23 1.21 -2.80
N ASP A 114 -18.41 0.97 -2.26
CA ASP A 114 -19.51 0.34 -2.97
C ASP A 114 -20.70 1.31 -3.01
N ARG A 115 -21.06 1.78 -4.21
CA ARG A 115 -22.15 2.74 -4.41
C ARG A 115 -23.51 2.06 -4.34
N VAL A 116 -23.60 0.77 -4.66
CA VAL A 116 -24.84 -0.01 -4.59
C VAL A 116 -25.25 -0.24 -3.14
N LEU A 117 -24.28 -0.60 -2.30
CA LEU A 117 -24.44 -0.81 -0.87
C LEU A 117 -24.33 0.47 -0.04
N ASN A 118 -23.94 1.59 -0.66
CA ASN A 118 -23.64 2.87 0.00
C ASN A 118 -22.65 2.67 1.17
N SER A 119 -21.54 1.99 0.87
CA SER A 119 -20.51 1.60 1.83
C SER A 119 -19.17 2.22 1.48
N ASP A 120 -18.44 2.65 2.51
CA ASP A 120 -17.03 3.04 2.46
C ASP A 120 -16.34 2.34 3.63
N ALA A 121 -15.56 1.32 3.31
CA ALA A 121 -14.94 0.46 4.29
C ALA A 121 -13.42 0.41 4.13
N LYS A 122 -12.71 0.32 5.26
CA LYS A 122 -11.27 0.09 5.29
C LYS A 122 -10.94 -1.11 6.18
N PHE A 123 -10.43 -2.16 5.55
CA PHE A 123 -10.03 -3.40 6.21
C PHE A 123 -8.53 -3.39 6.43
N ASN A 124 -8.07 -3.45 7.67
CA ASN A 124 -6.65 -3.48 8.00
C ASN A 124 -6.24 -4.89 8.40
N TRP A 125 -5.09 -5.36 7.93
CA TRP A 125 -4.52 -6.62 8.39
C TRP A 125 -4.16 -6.54 9.88
N PHE A 126 -3.47 -5.46 10.27
CA PHE A 126 -3.17 -5.19 11.67
C PHE A 126 -3.04 -3.70 11.93
N PHE A 127 -3.79 -3.19 12.91
CA PHE A 127 -3.71 -1.81 13.35
C PHE A 127 -4.23 -1.74 14.78
N LEU A 128 -3.39 -1.37 15.74
CA LEU A 128 -3.81 -1.11 17.12
C LEU A 128 -3.77 0.38 17.42
N ALA A 129 -4.70 0.84 18.24
CA ALA A 129 -4.82 2.21 18.77
C ALA A 129 -4.85 2.16 20.30
N PRO A 130 -4.45 3.21 21.05
CA PRO A 130 -4.25 4.61 20.62
C PRO A 130 -2.87 4.97 20.06
N ALA A 131 -1.85 4.12 20.24
CA ALA A 131 -0.58 4.25 19.51
C ALA A 131 -0.61 3.32 18.30
N THR A 132 -0.26 3.80 17.11
CA THR A 132 -0.35 3.02 15.87
C THR A 132 0.72 1.93 15.84
N TYR A 133 0.40 0.75 16.36
CA TYR A 133 1.21 -0.44 16.13
C TYR A 133 0.74 -1.14 14.87
N LEU A 134 1.68 -1.38 13.96
CA LEU A 134 1.49 -2.27 12.81
C LEU A 134 1.76 -3.72 13.21
N GLY A 135 1.44 -4.65 12.32
CA GLY A 135 1.96 -6.02 12.42
C GLY A 135 3.47 -6.01 12.19
N GLU A 136 4.09 -7.19 12.21
CA GLU A 136 5.52 -7.32 11.92
C GLU A 136 5.73 -8.33 10.79
N ILE A 137 6.65 -8.01 9.88
CA ILE A 137 7.26 -9.00 8.99
C ILE A 137 8.69 -9.29 9.43
N GLN A 138 9.09 -10.56 9.33
CA GLN A 138 10.48 -10.98 9.55
C GLN A 138 11.17 -11.16 8.20
N VAL A 139 12.08 -10.24 7.87
CA VAL A 139 12.88 -10.31 6.65
C VAL A 139 14.14 -11.10 6.93
N LYS A 140 14.28 -12.25 6.28
CA LYS A 140 15.48 -13.11 6.39
C LYS A 140 16.59 -12.58 5.48
N ARG A 141 17.85 -12.71 5.92
CA ARG A 141 18.98 -12.56 5.00
C ARG A 141 18.92 -13.71 4.00
N ARG A 142 19.09 -13.43 2.71
CA ARG A 142 19.45 -14.50 1.77
C ARG A 142 20.84 -14.96 2.18
N GLY A 143 20.95 -16.23 2.58
CA GLY A 143 22.23 -16.90 2.81
C GLY A 143 22.99 -17.09 1.51
#